data_AF-A0A3R7PRJ0-F1
#
_entry.id   AF-A0A3R7PRJ0-F1
#
_cell.length_a   1.000
_cell.length_b   1.000
_cell.length_c   1.000
_cell.angle_alpha   90.00
_cell.angle_beta   90.00
_cell.angle_gamma   90.00
#
_symmetry.space_group_name_H-M   'P 1'
#
loop_
_entity.id
_entity.type
_entity.pdbx_description
1 polymer ?
#
loop_
_entity_poly.entity_id
_entity_poly.type
_entity_poly.pdbx_seq_one_letter_code
_entity_poly.pdbx_strand_id
1 'polypeptide(L)'
;MRINRIFDMHDPVDRADLIRLKLRDAGFTAAQIAEELDVSRTTVGDVICSRRSSRRIRQFIADQVDHQVDVLWPRHRKNKNEELI
;
A
#
# COMPACT_ATOMS: atom_id res chain seq x y z
N MET A 1 4.80 23.66 -7.15
CA MET A 1 3.49 23.28 -7.72
C MET A 1 2.86 22.25 -6.79
N ARG A 2 1.94 22.65 -5.90
CA ARG A 2 1.21 21.71 -5.03
C ARG A 2 -0.06 21.31 -5.75
N ILE A 3 -0.02 20.14 -6.39
CA ILE A 3 -1.19 19.54 -7.01
C ILE A 3 -2.03 19.01 -5.85
N ASN A 4 -3.21 19.59 -5.60
CA ASN A 4 -4.19 19.06 -4.66
C ASN A 4 -4.81 17.78 -5.27
N ARG A 5 -4.01 16.71 -5.40
CA ARG A 5 -4.51 15.40 -5.82
C ARG A 5 -5.13 14.75 -4.59
N ILE A 6 -6.44 14.55 -4.62
CA ILE A 6 -7.14 13.70 -3.67
C ILE A 6 -6.83 12.26 -4.08
N PHE A 7 -6.22 11.47 -3.19
CA PHE A 7 -5.98 10.06 -3.42
C PHE A 7 -7.19 9.24 -2.95
N ASP A 8 -7.77 8.43 -3.83
CA ASP A 8 -8.75 7.41 -3.41
C ASP A 8 -8.02 6.14 -2.93
N MET A 9 -8.23 5.75 -1.67
CA MET A 9 -7.63 4.54 -1.08
C MET A 9 -8.25 3.24 -1.57
N HIS A 10 -9.46 3.29 -2.14
CA HIS A 10 -10.10 2.13 -2.74
C HIS A 10 -9.58 1.87 -4.16
N ASP A 11 -9.16 2.91 -4.88
CA ASP A 11 -8.50 2.76 -6.18
C ASP A 11 -7.05 2.22 -6.02
N PRO A 12 -6.70 1.10 -6.66
CA PRO A 12 -5.36 0.51 -6.54
C PRO A 12 -4.22 1.40 -7.05
N VAL A 13 -4.47 2.26 -8.04
CA VAL A 13 -3.46 3.12 -8.65
C VAL A 13 -3.17 4.29 -7.72
N ASP A 14 -4.21 4.99 -7.27
CA ASP A 14 -4.09 6.09 -6.32
C ASP A 14 -3.48 5.64 -4.99
N ARG A 15 -3.89 4.48 -4.47
CA ARG A 15 -3.26 3.87 -3.29
C ARG A 15 -1.77 3.62 -3.50
N ALA A 16 -1.39 3.01 -4.63
CA ALA A 16 0.01 2.72 -4.92
C ALA A 16 0.84 4.00 -5.02
N ASP A 17 0.29 5.07 -5.60
CA ASP A 17 0.93 6.38 -5.67
C ASP A 17 1.10 7.01 -4.28
N LEU A 18 0.07 6.94 -3.42
CA LEU A 18 0.18 7.44 -2.04
C LEU A 18 1.23 6.68 -1.24
N ILE A 19 1.27 5.35 -1.33
CA ILE A 19 2.25 4.52 -0.62
C ILE A 19 3.68 4.90 -1.06
N ARG A 20 3.91 5.06 -2.38
CA ARG A 20 5.21 5.49 -2.90
C ARG A 20 5.59 6.88 -2.43
N LEU A 21 4.64 7.81 -2.40
CA LEU A 21 4.85 9.16 -1.90
C LEU A 21 5.25 9.13 -0.42
N LYS A 22 4.51 8.42 0.42
CA LYS A 22 4.81 8.30 1.86
C LYS A 22 6.14 7.62 2.13
N LEU A 23 6.46 6.55 1.40
CA LEU A 23 7.77 5.90 1.50
C LEU A 23 8.90 6.86 1.15
N ARG A 24 8.73 7.66 0.09
CA ARG A 24 9.70 8.68 -0.30
C ARG A 24 9.87 9.75 0.78
N ASP A 25 8.76 10.24 1.35
CA ASP A 25 8.79 11.23 2.43
C ASP A 25 9.46 10.68 3.70
N ALA A 26 9.31 9.38 3.96
CA ALA A 26 10.00 8.66 5.03
C ALA A 26 11.46 8.29 4.69
N GLY A 27 11.95 8.59 3.48
CA GLY A 27 13.32 8.28 3.06
C GLY A 27 13.58 6.83 2.66
N PHE A 28 12.52 6.04 2.44
CA PHE A 28 12.61 4.64 2.04
C PHE A 28 12.35 4.43 0.55
N THR A 29 13.11 3.53 -0.04
CA THR A 29 12.94 3.06 -1.41
C THR A 29 12.47 1.61 -1.44
N ALA A 30 11.83 1.20 -2.55
CA ALA A 30 11.48 -0.21 -2.75
C ALA A 30 12.71 -1.14 -2.78
N ALA A 31 13.90 -0.62 -3.12
CA ALA A 31 15.15 -1.36 -3.06
C ALA A 31 15.58 -1.66 -1.62
N GLN A 32 15.55 -0.66 -0.74
CA GLN A 32 15.88 -0.84 0.68
C GLN A 32 14.89 -1.79 1.37
N ILE A 33 13.59 -1.66 1.08
CA ILE A 33 12.58 -2.59 1.62
C ILE A 33 12.84 -4.02 1.14
N ALA A 34 13.22 -4.19 -0.12
CA ALA A 34 13.51 -5.49 -0.69
C ALA A 34 14.74 -6.15 -0.04
N GLU A 35 15.79 -5.37 0.18
CA GLU A 35 17.01 -5.78 0.88
C GLU A 35 16.73 -6.18 2.34
N GLU A 36 16.02 -5.33 3.09
CA GLU A 36 15.69 -5.57 4.49
C GLU A 36 14.84 -6.85 4.71
N LEU A 37 13.99 -7.18 3.73
CA LEU A 37 13.10 -8.33 3.82
C LEU A 37 13.64 -9.58 3.11
N ASP A 38 14.80 -9.50 2.46
CA ASP A 38 15.38 -10.52 1.60
C ASP A 38 14.39 -11.02 0.53
N VAL A 39 13.83 -10.07 -0.24
CA VAL A 39 12.89 -10.34 -1.33
C VAL A 39 13.28 -9.57 -2.58
N SER A 40 12.68 -9.92 -3.73
CA SER A 40 12.91 -9.14 -4.95
C SER A 40 12.20 -7.78 -4.92
N ARG A 41 12.80 -6.76 -5.55
CA ARG A 41 12.15 -5.45 -5.77
C ARG A 41 10.80 -5.57 -6.49
N THR A 42 10.69 -6.53 -7.42
CA THR A 42 9.44 -6.83 -8.13
C THR A 42 8.35 -7.27 -7.15
N THR A 43 8.69 -8.11 -6.17
CA THR A 43 7.74 -8.56 -5.13
C THR A 43 7.22 -7.40 -4.29
N VAL A 44 8.09 -6.46 -3.90
CA VAL A 44 7.67 -5.24 -3.18
C VAL A 44 6.75 -4.39 -4.06
N GLY A 45 7.12 -4.19 -5.33
CA GLY A 45 6.28 -3.46 -6.30
C GLY A 45 4.90 -4.09 -6.51
N ASP A 46 4.83 -5.41 -6.62
CA ASP A 46 3.57 -6.15 -6.74
C ASP A 46 2.68 -5.99 -5.50
N VAL A 47 3.26 -5.92 -4.30
CA VAL A 47 2.50 -5.68 -3.06
C VAL A 47 1.97 -4.25 -3.00
N ILE A 48 2.80 -3.25 -3.33
CA ILE A 48 2.38 -1.83 -3.39
C ILE A 48 1.22 -1.67 -4.38
N CYS A 49 1.36 -2.25 -5.58
CA CYS A 49 0.32 -2.25 -6.62
C CYS A 49 -0.86 -3.19 -6.33
N SER A 50 -0.89 -3.87 -5.19
CA SER A 50 -1.94 -4.83 -4.81
C SER A 50 -2.12 -6.02 -5.77
N ARG A 51 -1.12 -6.32 -6.60
CA ARG A 51 -1.06 -7.51 -7.48
C ARG A 51 -0.70 -8.77 -6.70
N ARG A 52 -0.01 -8.63 -5.58
CA ARG A 52 0.24 -9.70 -4.60
C ARG A 52 -0.12 -9.25 -3.19
N SER A 53 -0.45 -10.23 -2.35
CA SER A 53 -0.66 -10.02 -0.92
C SER A 53 0.48 -10.66 -0.15
N SER A 54 1.20 -9.86 0.63
CA SER A 54 2.18 -10.34 1.60
C SER A 54 1.98 -9.56 2.88
N ARG A 55 1.57 -10.25 3.95
CA ARG A 55 1.38 -9.63 5.26
C ARG A 55 2.66 -9.01 5.78
N ARG A 56 3.80 -9.71 5.60
CA ARG A 56 5.14 -9.26 6.04
C ARG A 56 5.53 -7.95 5.37
N ILE A 57 5.41 -7.87 4.05
CA ILE A 57 5.77 -6.65 3.28
C ILE A 57 4.81 -5.51 3.60
N ARG A 58 3.49 -5.78 3.68
CA ARG A 58 2.50 -4.75 4.03
C ARG A 58 2.73 -4.17 5.42
N GLN A 59 2.98 -5.02 6.41
CA GLN A 59 3.26 -4.56 7.77
C GLN A 59 4.52 -3.72 7.81
N PHE A 60 5.61 -4.20 7.20
CA PHE A 60 6.85 -3.45 7.15
C PHE A 60 6.67 -2.06 6.52
N ILE A 61 5.99 -1.96 5.37
CA ILE A 61 5.71 -0.67 4.72
C ILE A 61 4.88 0.23 5.63
N ALA A 62 3.85 -0.33 6.28
CA ALA A 62 2.96 0.40 7.17
C ALA A 62 3.72 1.00 8.36
N ASP A 63 4.64 0.22 8.95
CA ASP A 63 5.51 0.66 10.04
C ASP A 63 6.44 1.81 9.58
N GLN A 64 7.03 1.71 8.37
CA GLN A 64 7.93 2.76 7.86
C GLN A 64 7.23 4.10 7.56
N VAL A 65 5.93 4.07 7.27
CA VAL A 65 5.16 5.29 6.97
C VAL A 65 4.26 5.73 8.13
N ASP A 66 4.39 5.10 9.30
CA ASP A 66 3.58 5.36 10.50
C ASP A 66 2.06 5.31 10.24
N HIS A 67 1.61 4.28 9.53
CA HIS A 67 0.18 4.05 9.24
C HIS A 67 -0.21 2.61 9.58
N GLN A 68 -1.52 2.38 9.77
CA GLN A 68 -2.03 1.01 9.88
C GLN A 68 -2.16 0.34 8.50
N VAL A 69 -1.88 -0.96 8.44
CA VAL A 69 -2.02 -1.77 7.20
C VAL A 69 -3.43 -1.65 6.61
N ASP A 70 -4.47 -1.65 7.44
CA ASP A 70 -5.87 -1.59 6.98
C ASP A 70 -6.28 -0.21 6.46
N VAL A 71 -5.52 0.84 6.80
CA VAL A 71 -5.69 2.19 6.22
C VAL A 71 -5.04 2.24 4.84
N LEU A 72 -3.84 1.67 4.71
CA LEU A 72 -3.13 1.65 3.44
C LEU A 72 -3.75 0.68 2.45
N TRP A 73 -4.15 -0.52 2.86
CA TRP A 73 -4.82 -1.52 2.04
C TRP A 73 -6.20 -1.84 2.62
N PRO A 74 -7.20 -0.95 2.42
CA PRO A 74 -8.54 -1.19 2.92
C PRO A 74 -9.10 -2.47 2.32
N ARG A 75 -9.67 -3.33 3.17
CA ARG A 75 -10.45 -4.47 2.70
C ARG A 75 -11.62 -3.90 1.89
N HIS A 76 -11.84 -4.40 0.67
CA HIS A 76 -13.10 -4.16 0.00
C HIS A 76 -14.21 -4.61 0.96
N ARG A 77 -15.03 -3.65 1.42
CA ARG A 77 -16.30 -4.01 2.04
C ARG A 77 -17.05 -4.76 0.94
N LYS A 78 -17.19 -6.09 1.08
CA LYS A 78 -18.25 -6.80 0.36
C LYS A 78 -19.52 -6.06 0.75
N ASN A 79 -20.17 -5.43 -0.22
CA ASN A 79 -21.48 -4.84 0.00
C ASN A 79 -22.35 -5.92 0.64
N LYS A 80 -22.75 -5.70 1.89
CA LYS A 80 -23.68 -6.58 2.60
C LYS A 80 -25.11 -6.27 2.13
N ASN A 81 -25.32 -6.27 0.81
CA ASN A 81 -26.63 -6.17 0.15
C ASN A 81 -26.98 -7.47 -0.60
N GLU A 82 -26.50 -8.60 -0.07
CA GLU A 82 -27.02 -9.94 -0.34
C GLU A 82 -27.48 -10.58 0.97
N GLU A 83 -28.12 -9.81 1.85
CA GLU A 83 -29.10 -10.35 2.79
C GLU A 83 -30.44 -9.74 2.39
N LEU A 84 -31.09 -10.41 1.44
CA LEU A 84 -32.54 -10.43 1.27
C LEU A 84 -33.19 -10.78 2.61
N ILE A 85 -34.11 -9.94 3.09
CA ILE A 85 -35.56 -10.19 3.31
C ILE A 85 -36.17 -8.88 3.84
#